data_AF-A0A6P0VX79-F1
#
_entry.id   AF-A0A6P0VX79-F1
#
_cell.length_a   1.000
_cell.length_b   1.000
_cell.length_c   1.000
_cell.angle_alpha   90.00
_cell.angle_beta   90.00
_cell.angle_gamma   90.00
#
_symmetry.space_group_name_H-M   'P 1'
#
loop_
_entity.id
_entity.type
_entity.pdbx_description
1 polymer ?
#
loop_
_entity_poly.entity_id
_entity_poly.type
_entity_poly.pdbx_seq_one_letter_code
_entity_poly.pdbx_strand_id
1 'polypeptide(L)'
;MKTLKVIGNSFIYAVAEEAGLEKVWCVIADDSEETAEVTQILAGERLPKLNLSTASRDDIKSALQFLVEKPGSSLKGIKLAVATEKIEEAPRKYWKNLEPITKLKCGITKGKKLDTLKEIFYLTPEPIPDVITDPELLDTFTVGELRKMATKRGMSGTSKMKKADLVAVLSKSA
;
A
#
# COMPACT_ATOMS: atom_id res chain seq x y z
N MET A 1 -34.16 -25.91 -5.16
CA MET A 1 -33.56 -26.41 -3.90
C MET A 1 -32.27 -25.62 -3.70
N LYS A 2 -32.15 -24.80 -2.65
CA LYS A 2 -30.90 -24.07 -2.35
C LYS A 2 -29.94 -25.02 -1.62
N THR A 3 -28.78 -25.27 -2.22
CA THR A 3 -27.73 -26.11 -1.64
C THR A 3 -26.93 -25.25 -0.66
N LEU A 4 -27.13 -25.44 0.64
CA LEU A 4 -26.35 -24.75 1.68
C LEU A 4 -25.03 -25.49 1.89
N LYS A 5 -23.90 -24.79 1.78
CA LYS A 5 -22.56 -25.35 2.04
C LYS A 5 -22.04 -24.76 3.35
N VAL A 6 -21.70 -25.63 4.29
CA VAL A 6 -21.20 -25.24 5.62
C VAL A 6 -19.71 -24.90 5.52
N ILE A 7 -19.32 -23.70 5.94
CA ILE A 7 -17.91 -23.22 5.95
C ILE A 7 -17.31 -23.28 7.38
N GLY A 8 -18.06 -23.70 8.40
CA GLY A 8 -17.59 -23.78 9.79
C GLY A 8 -17.98 -25.12 10.43
N ASN A 9 -16.97 -25.93 10.71
CA ASN A 9 -17.07 -27.33 11.14
C ASN A 9 -17.34 -27.43 12.66
N SER A 10 -17.80 -28.59 13.15
CA SER A 10 -18.10 -28.89 14.57
C SER A 10 -16.99 -28.50 15.56
N PHE A 11 -15.75 -28.34 15.07
CA PHE A 11 -14.61 -27.78 15.79
C PHE A 11 -14.84 -26.38 16.38
N ILE A 12 -15.65 -25.51 15.75
CA ILE A 12 -15.95 -24.19 16.31
C ILE A 12 -16.69 -24.32 17.65
N TYR A 13 -17.57 -25.31 17.76
CA TYR A 13 -18.32 -25.54 19.00
C TYR A 13 -17.40 -26.06 20.11
N ALA A 14 -16.52 -27.03 19.79
CA ALA A 14 -15.55 -27.57 20.74
C ALA A 14 -14.55 -26.51 21.22
N VAL A 15 -14.05 -25.66 20.30
CA VAL A 15 -13.13 -24.55 20.64
C VAL A 15 -13.84 -23.46 21.44
N ALA A 16 -15.10 -23.14 21.11
CA ALA A 16 -15.87 -22.16 21.89
C ALA A 16 -16.17 -22.65 23.31
N GLU A 17 -16.49 -23.95 23.47
CA GLU A 17 -16.70 -24.59 24.77
C GLU A 17 -15.40 -24.61 25.60
N GLU A 18 -14.27 -25.00 25.01
CA GLU A 18 -12.96 -25.01 25.67
C GLU A 18 -12.47 -23.59 26.03
N ALA A 19 -12.85 -22.59 25.24
CA ALA A 19 -12.58 -21.17 25.52
C ALA A 19 -13.58 -20.54 26.52
N GLY A 20 -14.59 -21.28 27.00
CA GLY A 20 -15.61 -20.79 27.94
C GLY A 20 -16.55 -19.74 27.34
N LEU A 21 -16.72 -19.72 26.02
CA LEU A 21 -17.61 -18.78 25.34
C LEU A 21 -19.05 -19.27 25.37
N GLU A 22 -19.93 -18.51 26.04
CA GLU A 22 -21.35 -18.86 26.18
C GLU A 22 -22.17 -18.67 24.88
N LYS A 23 -21.66 -17.89 23.92
CA LYS A 23 -22.38 -17.52 22.69
C LYS A 23 -21.45 -17.53 21.48
N VAL A 24 -21.94 -18.10 20.39
CA VAL A 24 -21.28 -18.10 19.07
C VAL A 24 -22.13 -17.27 18.10
N TRP A 25 -21.49 -16.34 17.39
CA TRP A 25 -22.13 -15.61 16.30
C TRP A 25 -21.86 -16.33 14.98
N CYS A 26 -22.93 -16.77 14.31
CA CYS A 26 -22.86 -17.30 12.96
C CYS A 26 -23.37 -16.25 11.97
N VAL A 27 -22.56 -15.93 10.96
CA VAL A 27 -22.96 -15.10 9.82
C VAL A 27 -23.34 -16.05 8.68
N ILE A 28 -24.60 -15.98 8.24
CA ILE A 28 -25.03 -16.65 7.01
C ILE A 28 -24.84 -15.65 5.89
N ALA A 29 -23.95 -15.97 4.95
CA ALA A 29 -23.66 -15.14 3.82
C ALA A 29 -23.93 -15.90 2.51
N ASP A 30 -24.07 -15.18 1.40
CA ASP A 30 -24.22 -15.80 0.08
C ASP A 30 -22.97 -16.57 -0.36
N ASP A 31 -23.08 -17.33 -1.45
CA ASP A 31 -22.00 -18.15 -2.00
C ASP A 31 -21.13 -17.42 -3.03
N SER A 32 -21.18 -16.08 -3.09
CA SER A 32 -20.34 -15.31 -4.01
C SER A 32 -18.86 -15.41 -3.64
N GLU A 33 -17.99 -15.24 -4.65
CA GLU A 33 -16.53 -15.24 -4.44
C GLU A 33 -16.08 -14.10 -3.51
N GLU A 34 -16.74 -12.94 -3.59
CA GLU A 34 -16.46 -11.78 -2.73
C GLU A 34 -16.76 -12.10 -1.26
N THR A 35 -17.93 -12.68 -0.99
CA THR A 35 -18.31 -13.12 0.36
C THR A 35 -17.36 -14.18 0.91
N ALA A 36 -16.95 -15.14 0.08
CA ALA A 36 -15.97 -16.15 0.48
C ALA A 36 -14.60 -15.53 0.80
N GLU A 37 -14.13 -14.58 -0.02
CA GLU A 37 -12.86 -13.88 0.22
C GLU A 37 -12.89 -13.05 1.51
N VAL A 38 -13.95 -12.26 1.73
CA VAL A 38 -14.11 -11.46 2.95
C VAL A 38 -14.16 -12.36 4.18
N THR A 39 -14.88 -13.48 4.12
CA THR A 39 -14.97 -14.44 5.23
C THR A 39 -13.61 -15.04 5.56
N GLN A 40 -12.84 -15.45 4.55
CA GLN A 40 -11.48 -15.98 4.74
C GLN A 40 -10.52 -14.94 5.31
N ILE A 41 -10.65 -13.66 4.92
CA ILE A 41 -9.87 -12.56 5.47
C ILE A 41 -10.20 -12.35 6.95
N LEU A 42 -11.49 -12.32 7.30
CA LEU A 42 -11.94 -12.14 8.69
C LEU A 42 -11.54 -13.33 9.60
N ALA A 43 -11.54 -14.55 9.06
CA ALA A 43 -11.06 -15.74 9.75
C ALA A 43 -9.53 -15.81 9.87
N GLY A 44 -8.80 -14.91 9.19
CA GLY A 44 -7.33 -14.91 9.15
C GLY A 44 -6.73 -16.01 8.26
N GLU A 45 -7.56 -16.72 7.49
CA GLU A 45 -7.14 -17.76 6.54
C GLU A 45 -6.46 -17.15 5.31
N ARG A 46 -6.83 -15.91 4.95
CA ARG A 46 -6.29 -15.17 3.82
C ARG A 46 -5.87 -13.77 4.23
N LEU A 47 -4.77 -13.27 3.66
CA LEU A 47 -4.34 -11.89 3.87
C LEU A 47 -5.12 -10.96 2.93
N PRO A 48 -5.61 -9.80 3.42
CA PRO A 48 -6.28 -8.83 2.57
C PRO A 48 -5.30 -8.30 1.53
N LYS A 49 -5.79 -7.99 0.33
CA LYS A 49 -5.02 -7.29 -0.71
C LYS A 49 -5.55 -5.88 -0.87
N LEU A 50 -4.65 -4.89 -0.86
CA LEU A 50 -5.00 -3.48 -0.95
C LEU A 50 -4.18 -2.78 -2.04
N ASN A 51 -4.86 -2.07 -2.94
CA ASN A 51 -4.20 -1.26 -3.96
C ASN A 51 -3.64 0.01 -3.34
N LEU A 52 -2.33 0.07 -3.10
CA LEU A 52 -1.71 1.26 -2.54
C LEU A 52 -1.75 2.44 -3.51
N SER A 53 -1.91 2.25 -4.82
CA SER A 53 -1.99 3.37 -5.77
C SER A 53 -3.20 4.27 -5.52
N THR A 54 -4.32 3.70 -5.06
CA THR A 54 -5.62 4.39 -4.92
C THR A 54 -6.20 4.34 -3.51
N ALA A 55 -5.58 3.59 -2.58
CA ALA A 55 -6.07 3.45 -1.21
C ALA A 55 -6.28 4.80 -0.51
N SER A 56 -7.31 4.89 0.33
CA SER A 56 -7.54 6.05 1.18
C SER A 56 -6.54 6.08 2.35
N ARG A 57 -6.45 7.21 3.04
CA ARG A 57 -5.67 7.34 4.27
C ARG A 57 -6.05 6.30 5.33
N ASP A 58 -7.35 6.06 5.49
CA ASP A 58 -7.88 5.15 6.52
C ASP A 58 -7.62 3.69 6.15
N ASP A 59 -7.67 3.34 4.86
CA ASP A 59 -7.30 2.01 4.39
C ASP A 59 -5.81 1.75 4.62
N ILE A 60 -4.94 2.72 4.30
CA ILE A 60 -3.50 2.63 4.53
C ILE A 60 -3.22 2.43 6.03
N LYS A 61 -3.88 3.23 6.89
CA LYS A 61 -3.74 3.11 8.34
C LYS A 61 -4.16 1.73 8.83
N SER A 62 -5.33 1.25 8.42
CA SER A 62 -5.89 -0.02 8.86
C SER A 62 -5.02 -1.20 8.40
N ALA A 63 -4.56 -1.19 7.16
CA ALA A 63 -3.65 -2.22 6.64
C ALA A 63 -2.29 -2.23 7.36
N LEU A 64 -1.71 -1.05 7.63
CA LEU A 64 -0.47 -0.96 8.41
C LEU A 64 -0.67 -1.44 9.86
N GLN A 65 -1.79 -1.10 10.48
CA GLN A 65 -2.13 -1.56 11.84
C GLN A 65 -2.25 -3.08 11.89
N PHE A 66 -2.98 -3.67 10.94
CA PHE A 66 -3.09 -5.13 10.82
C PHE A 66 -1.71 -5.80 10.69
N LEU A 67 -0.82 -5.26 9.86
CA LEU A 67 0.54 -5.79 9.72
C LEU A 67 1.38 -5.64 11.00
N VAL A 68 1.17 -4.60 11.81
CA VAL A 68 1.89 -4.39 13.07
C VAL A 68 1.42 -5.37 14.15
N GLU A 69 0.12 -5.63 14.21
CA GLU A 69 -0.51 -6.51 15.20
C GLU A 69 -0.24 -8.00 14.90
N LYS A 70 0.05 -8.35 13.63
CA LYS A 70 0.39 -9.71 13.22
C LYS A 70 1.51 -10.31 14.09
N PRO A 71 1.32 -11.52 14.67
CA PRO A 71 2.37 -12.21 15.41
C PRO A 71 3.64 -12.37 14.57
N GLY A 72 4.81 -12.14 15.18
CA GLY A 72 6.10 -12.22 14.46
C GLY A 72 6.37 -11.10 13.44
N SER A 73 5.52 -10.09 13.35
CA SER A 73 5.70 -9.00 12.39
C SER A 73 7.01 -8.24 12.59
N SER A 74 7.71 -7.99 11.49
CA SER A 74 8.90 -7.13 11.44
C SER A 74 8.57 -5.64 11.52
N LEU A 75 7.28 -5.28 11.49
CA LEU A 75 6.81 -3.89 11.63
C LEU A 75 6.54 -3.48 13.07
N LYS A 76 6.74 -4.36 14.06
CA LYS A 76 6.64 -4.00 15.48
C LYS A 76 7.58 -2.83 15.80
N GLY A 77 7.02 -1.69 16.18
CA GLY A 77 7.74 -0.46 16.50
C GLY A 77 7.76 0.63 15.42
N ILE A 78 7.07 0.46 14.28
CA ILE A 78 6.83 1.60 13.38
C ILE A 78 5.87 2.61 14.04
N LYS A 79 6.11 3.90 13.83
CA LYS A 79 5.16 4.96 14.24
C LYS A 79 4.03 5.01 13.23
N LEU A 80 2.91 4.35 13.53
CA LEU A 80 1.77 4.19 12.61
C LEU A 80 1.33 5.52 11.98
N ALA A 81 1.11 6.56 12.80
CA ALA A 81 0.67 7.86 12.32
C ALA A 81 1.63 8.48 11.29
N VAL A 82 2.94 8.48 11.59
CA VAL A 82 3.98 9.02 10.69
C VAL A 82 4.07 8.21 9.40
N ALA A 83 3.94 6.88 9.49
CA ALA A 83 4.00 6.03 8.30
C ALA A 83 2.79 6.22 7.39
N THR A 84 1.58 6.27 7.97
CA THR A 84 0.35 6.56 7.22
C THR A 84 0.44 7.90 6.50
N GLU A 85 0.78 8.97 7.21
CA GLU A 85 0.91 10.32 6.65
C GLU A 85 1.92 10.36 5.50
N LYS A 86 3.13 9.87 5.73
CA LYS A 86 4.19 9.91 4.71
C LYS A 86 3.86 9.09 3.47
N ILE A 87 3.21 7.95 3.63
CA ILE A 87 2.80 7.10 2.49
C ILE A 87 1.64 7.73 1.74
N GLU A 88 0.69 8.34 2.45
CA GLU A 88 -0.48 8.98 1.87
C GLU A 88 -0.12 10.20 1.02
N GLU A 89 0.75 11.08 1.54
CA GLU A 89 1.26 12.27 0.85
C GLU A 89 2.06 11.94 -0.42
N ALA A 90 2.67 10.76 -0.49
CA ALA A 90 3.57 10.43 -1.58
C ALA A 90 2.84 10.24 -2.93
N PRO A 91 3.52 10.41 -4.08
CA PRO A 91 2.91 10.23 -5.40
C PRO A 91 2.82 8.74 -5.82
N ARG A 92 2.12 7.95 -5.00
CA ARG A 92 2.02 6.48 -5.08
C ARG A 92 1.33 5.95 -6.34
N LYS A 93 0.44 6.74 -6.97
CA LYS A 93 -0.22 6.37 -8.24
C LYS A 93 0.74 6.04 -9.39
N TYR A 94 1.97 6.56 -9.35
CA TYR A 94 2.98 6.33 -10.39
C TYR A 94 4.02 5.29 -10.01
N TRP A 95 3.92 4.70 -8.81
CA TRP A 95 4.93 3.77 -8.32
C TRP A 95 4.83 2.42 -9.02
N LYS A 96 5.97 1.93 -9.51
CA LYS A 96 6.10 0.60 -10.12
C LYS A 96 6.31 -0.51 -9.08
N ASN A 97 6.80 -0.15 -7.90
CA ASN A 97 7.09 -1.05 -6.80
C ASN A 97 7.06 -0.28 -5.48
N LEU A 98 7.15 -1.01 -4.36
CA LEU A 98 7.09 -0.40 -3.01
C LEU A 98 8.45 0.13 -2.51
N GLU A 99 9.53 0.05 -3.29
CA GLU A 99 10.84 0.58 -2.87
C GLU A 99 10.86 2.07 -2.49
N PRO A 100 10.07 2.97 -3.13
CA PRO A 100 10.02 4.37 -2.75
C PRO A 100 9.68 4.60 -1.28
N ILE A 101 8.91 3.69 -0.65
CA ILE A 101 8.55 3.77 0.77
C ILE A 101 9.80 3.89 1.67
N THR A 102 10.88 3.22 1.28
CA THR A 102 12.14 3.24 2.06
C THR A 102 12.83 4.60 2.09
N LYS A 103 12.47 5.50 1.17
CA LYS A 103 13.00 6.87 1.09
C LYS A 103 12.14 7.88 1.85
N LEU A 104 10.91 7.52 2.23
CA LEU A 104 9.96 8.39 2.92
C LEU A 104 10.28 8.64 4.40
N LYS A 105 11.34 8.01 4.92
CA LYS A 105 11.78 8.13 6.33
C LYS A 105 10.67 7.76 7.35
N CYS A 106 9.77 6.87 6.97
CA CYS A 106 8.65 6.40 7.80
C CYS A 106 8.98 5.20 8.71
N GLY A 107 10.26 4.86 8.90
CA GLY A 107 10.69 3.71 9.71
C GLY A 107 10.57 2.35 9.03
N ILE A 108 10.17 2.32 7.75
CA ILE A 108 10.14 1.14 6.89
C ILE A 108 11.42 1.11 6.06
N THR A 109 12.23 0.07 6.27
CA THR A 109 13.53 -0.12 5.60
C THR A 109 13.44 -1.24 4.55
N LYS A 110 14.44 -1.33 3.67
CA LYS A 110 14.59 -2.49 2.77
C LYS A 110 14.72 -3.79 3.56
N GLY A 111 14.37 -4.91 2.92
CA GLY A 111 14.35 -6.25 3.51
C GLY A 111 13.03 -6.58 4.19
N LYS A 112 13.08 -7.28 5.33
CA LYS A 112 11.91 -7.89 5.99
C LYS A 112 10.72 -6.95 6.16
N LYS A 113 10.94 -5.69 6.57
CA LYS A 113 9.85 -4.70 6.72
C LYS A 113 9.13 -4.43 5.41
N LEU A 114 9.88 -4.18 4.34
CA LEU A 114 9.30 -3.95 3.03
C LEU A 114 8.64 -5.21 2.45
N ASP A 115 9.20 -6.39 2.72
CA ASP A 115 8.63 -7.65 2.26
C ASP A 115 7.29 -7.95 2.94
N THR A 116 7.15 -7.64 4.23
CA THR A 116 5.86 -7.70 4.94
C THR A 116 4.80 -6.79 4.30
N LEU A 117 5.18 -5.62 3.77
CA LEU A 117 4.22 -4.77 3.05
C LEU A 117 3.73 -5.41 1.75
N LYS A 118 4.59 -6.13 1.01
CA LYS A 118 4.22 -6.79 -0.25
C LYS A 118 3.20 -7.92 -0.06
N GLU A 119 3.04 -8.43 1.17
CA GLU A 119 2.03 -9.44 1.48
C GLU A 119 0.60 -8.90 1.27
N ILE A 120 0.38 -7.61 1.53
CA ILE A 120 -0.95 -6.98 1.50
C ILE A 120 -1.05 -5.93 0.39
N PHE A 121 -0.03 -5.10 0.25
CA PHE A 121 -0.06 -4.00 -0.72
C PHE A 121 0.34 -4.45 -2.11
N TYR A 122 -0.44 -4.05 -3.10
CA TYR A 122 -0.07 -4.08 -4.50
C TYR A 122 -0.20 -2.68 -5.12
N LEU A 123 0.32 -2.51 -6.34
CA LEU A 123 0.30 -1.24 -7.06
C LEU A 123 -0.26 -1.45 -8.46
N THR A 124 -1.04 -0.48 -8.92
CA THR A 124 -1.43 -0.33 -10.32
C THR A 124 -0.85 1.00 -10.81
N PRO A 125 0.32 0.99 -11.48
CA PRO A 125 0.99 2.22 -11.88
C PRO A 125 0.24 2.88 -13.04
N GLU A 126 -0.13 4.14 -12.86
CA GLU A 126 -0.65 4.97 -13.95
C GLU A 126 0.49 5.44 -14.87
N PRO A 127 0.21 5.68 -16.16
CA PRO A 127 1.16 6.31 -17.05
C PRO A 127 1.53 7.70 -16.51
N ILE A 128 2.81 8.00 -16.55
CA ILE A 128 3.32 9.31 -16.15
C ILE A 128 2.85 10.35 -17.19
N PRO A 129 2.27 11.49 -16.78
CA PRO A 129 1.87 12.56 -17.69
C PRO A 129 3.05 13.11 -18.49
N ASP A 130 2.81 13.56 -19.72
CA ASP A 130 3.84 14.16 -20.57
C ASP A 130 4.45 15.45 -19.98
N VAL A 131 3.64 16.19 -19.23
CA VAL A 131 4.05 17.41 -18.51
C VAL A 131 3.76 17.23 -17.02
N ILE A 132 4.83 17.13 -16.24
CA ILE A 132 4.80 17.06 -14.78
C ILE A 132 5.32 18.36 -14.19
N THR A 133 4.53 19.02 -13.36
CA THR A 133 4.93 20.24 -12.65
C THR A 133 5.05 20.02 -11.15
N ASP A 134 4.50 18.92 -10.62
CA ASP A 134 4.56 18.56 -9.21
C ASP A 134 6.03 18.28 -8.76
N PRO A 135 6.59 19.10 -7.86
CA PRO A 135 7.95 18.93 -7.35
C PRO A 135 8.19 17.57 -6.69
N GLU A 136 7.22 17.01 -5.99
CA GLU A 136 7.38 15.76 -5.26
C GLU A 136 7.48 14.58 -6.22
N LEU A 137 6.65 14.59 -7.27
CA LEU A 137 6.75 13.64 -8.37
C LEU A 137 8.06 13.81 -9.14
N LEU A 138 8.48 15.05 -9.44
CA LEU A 138 9.75 15.33 -10.10
C LEU A 138 10.96 14.81 -9.29
N ASP A 139 10.92 14.89 -7.96
CA ASP A 139 12.00 14.37 -7.12
C ASP A 139 12.06 12.82 -7.14
N THR A 140 11.05 12.12 -7.62
CA THR A 140 11.14 10.65 -7.79
C THR A 140 12.02 10.24 -8.97
N PHE A 141 12.22 11.13 -9.95
CA PHE A 141 12.97 10.84 -11.17
C PHE A 141 14.48 10.98 -11.00
N THR A 142 15.21 10.27 -11.85
CA THR A 142 16.65 10.44 -11.98
C THR A 142 17.01 11.74 -12.69
N VAL A 143 18.23 12.23 -12.47
CA VAL A 143 18.74 13.42 -13.18
C VAL A 143 18.68 13.24 -14.70
N GLY A 144 18.90 12.02 -15.21
CA GLY A 144 18.80 11.71 -16.63
C GLY A 144 17.38 11.84 -17.17
N GLU A 145 16.37 11.38 -16.43
CA GLU A 145 14.96 11.50 -16.81
C GLU A 145 14.48 12.95 -16.74
N LEU A 146 14.87 13.70 -15.70
CA LEU A 146 14.56 15.13 -15.58
C LEU A 146 15.16 15.93 -16.74
N ARG A 147 16.40 15.63 -17.15
CA ARG A 147 17.02 16.27 -18.32
C ARG A 147 16.27 15.93 -19.61
N LYS A 148 15.87 14.68 -19.82
CA LYS A 148 15.05 14.29 -20.98
C LYS A 148 13.72 15.04 -21.01
N MET A 149 13.05 15.20 -19.87
CA MET A 149 11.84 16.00 -19.75
C MET A 149 12.10 17.48 -20.08
N ALA A 150 13.18 18.07 -19.57
CA ALA A 150 13.56 19.45 -19.88
C ALA A 150 13.85 19.66 -21.38
N THR A 151 14.58 18.75 -22.02
CA THR A 151 14.84 18.79 -23.46
C THR A 151 13.56 18.64 -24.28
N LYS A 152 12.64 17.74 -23.88
CA LYS A 152 11.32 17.62 -24.52
C LYS A 152 10.50 18.90 -24.43
N ARG A 153 10.67 19.70 -23.36
CA ARG A 153 10.04 21.02 -23.19
C ARG A 153 10.81 22.16 -23.86
N GLY A 154 11.85 21.87 -24.65
CA GLY A 154 12.65 22.88 -25.35
C GLY A 154 13.58 23.71 -24.45
N MET A 155 13.83 23.27 -23.21
CA MET A 155 14.72 23.99 -22.28
C MET A 155 16.19 23.73 -22.64
N SER A 156 16.95 24.81 -22.82
CA SER A 156 18.40 24.79 -23.01
C SER A 156 19.15 25.01 -21.69
N GLY A 157 20.41 24.58 -21.61
CA GLY A 157 21.28 24.82 -20.42
C GLY A 157 21.08 23.88 -19.22
N THR A 158 20.19 22.88 -19.31
CA THR A 158 19.87 21.96 -18.20
C THR A 158 20.87 20.81 -18.00
N SER A 159 21.85 20.66 -18.89
CA SER A 159 22.84 19.57 -18.86
C SER A 159 23.81 19.63 -17.69
N LYS A 160 24.07 20.81 -17.13
CA LYS A 160 24.97 21.02 -15.97
C LYS A 160 24.22 21.21 -14.65
N MET A 161 22.89 21.33 -14.69
CA MET A 161 22.07 21.53 -13.50
C MET A 161 22.09 20.30 -12.59
N LYS A 162 22.08 20.55 -11.27
CA LYS A 162 21.90 19.52 -10.26
C LYS A 162 20.43 19.14 -10.17
N LYS A 163 20.13 18.02 -9.50
CA LYS A 163 18.75 17.50 -9.39
C LYS A 163 17.78 18.55 -8.85
N ALA A 164 18.13 19.23 -7.76
CA ALA A 164 17.28 20.24 -7.14
C ALA A 164 16.95 21.40 -8.10
N ASP A 165 17.93 21.87 -8.86
CA ASP A 165 17.74 22.94 -9.85
C ASP A 165 16.82 22.48 -11.00
N LEU A 166 16.99 21.24 -11.46
CA LEU A 166 16.12 20.65 -12.49
C LEU A 166 14.67 20.55 -12.01
N VAL A 167 14.43 20.11 -10.78
CA VAL A 167 13.09 20.05 -10.18
C VAL A 167 12.49 21.46 -10.07
N ALA A 168 13.27 22.45 -9.63
CA ALA A 168 12.81 23.83 -9.49
C ALA A 168 12.46 24.49 -10.84
N VAL A 169 13.18 24.18 -11.91
CA VAL A 169 12.88 24.71 -13.26
C VAL A 169 11.67 23.99 -13.86
N LEU A 170 11.60 22.66 -13.76
CA LEU A 170 10.51 21.86 -14.32
C LEU A 170 9.16 22.08 -13.61
N SER A 171 9.18 22.48 -12.34
CA SER A 171 7.96 22.84 -11.60
C SER A 171 7.41 24.22 -11.93
N LYS A 172 8.24 25.13 -12.48
CA LYS A 172 7.84 26.51 -12.81
C LYS A 172 7.39 26.69 -14.27
N SER A 173 7.82 25.84 -15.18
CA SER A 173 7.43 25.93 -16.60
C SER A 173 6.12 25.19 -16.87
N ALA A 174 5.02 25.78 -16.38
CA ALA A 174 3.65 25.52 -16.81
C ALA A 174 3.19 26.65 -17.74
#